data_AF-A0A258BHR4-F1
#
_entry.id   AF-A0A258BHR4-F1
#
_cell.length_a   1.000
_cell.length_b   1.000
_cell.length_c   1.000
_cell.angle_alpha   90.00
_cell.angle_beta   90.00
_cell.angle_gamma   90.00
#
_symmetry.space_group_name_H-M   'P 1'
#
loop_
_entity.id
_entity.type
_entity.pdbx_description
1 polymer ?
#
loop_
_entity_poly.entity_id
_entity_poly.type
_entity_poly.pdbx_seq_one_letter_code
_entity_poly.pdbx_strand_id
1 'polypeptide(L)'
;MTGNIIVKKRIAPSLAVLMVAAFLSTAQAKEIGMNVPSPPLNEARVTELSGPQSKAWLDYLARSKAQMKADQDALKAERAGLTTIPKEPATGNGSLTMPLDKDAGWYKTAEARAVADSIVSYQTPAGGWGKNQPYNVPPRQKGQAYVGGNENRVSDPVNFDSPLIDQWSYVGTTDNGATITEIRYLARVAAADPANAKPCHNSIVRGVEYLLAAQFPNGGWPQVWPLQGGYHDMVTLNDNAMEGVISLMRDAGAGQGDFAFLPDALKARARAAEQAGLKALLAGQVVIDGKLTLWPQQYDPLTGQPTSARNYEPPSLSSTESAGILMYLMQRPNPSPEEVKAIHAGVAMLKQLKIDGYVFKRVDGDDGRRLHAQADAPPL
;
A
#
# COMPACT_ATOMS: atom_id res chain seq x y z
N MET A 1 -84.36 24.56 49.11
CA MET A 1 -85.39 24.67 48.04
C MET A 1 -84.75 25.40 46.86
N THR A 2 -83.83 24.76 46.15
CA THR A 2 -82.75 25.48 45.41
C THR A 2 -82.01 24.42 44.57
N GLY A 3 -81.73 24.57 43.27
CA GLY A 3 -80.80 25.52 42.64
C GLY A 3 -79.35 25.10 42.96
N ASN A 4 -78.34 25.04 42.08
CA ASN A 4 -78.10 25.40 40.67
C ASN A 4 -76.92 24.52 40.17
N ILE A 5 -76.57 24.33 38.89
CA ILE A 5 -77.04 24.86 37.59
C ILE A 5 -76.79 23.80 36.46
N ILE A 6 -77.17 24.09 35.20
CA ILE A 6 -77.07 23.22 34.00
C ILE A 6 -75.69 23.45 33.31
N VAL A 7 -75.04 22.55 32.55
CA VAL A 7 -75.26 22.25 31.11
C VAL A 7 -74.53 20.96 30.70
N LYS A 8 -75.26 20.04 30.05
CA LYS A 8 -74.68 18.96 29.21
C LYS A 8 -74.35 19.51 27.81
N LYS A 9 -73.22 19.13 27.23
CA LYS A 9 -72.98 19.24 25.77
C LYS A 9 -72.65 17.87 25.15
N ARG A 10 -73.18 17.66 23.95
CA ARG A 10 -72.95 16.48 23.09
C ARG A 10 -71.59 16.59 22.37
N ILE A 11 -70.94 15.47 22.09
CA ILE A 11 -70.09 15.28 20.91
C ILE A 11 -70.38 13.88 20.34
N ALA A 12 -70.43 13.76 19.01
CA ALA A 12 -70.63 12.53 18.24
C ALA A 12 -69.35 12.21 17.43
N PRO A 13 -69.15 10.99 16.91
CA PRO A 13 -67.84 10.52 16.47
C PRO A 13 -67.45 11.00 15.06
N SER A 14 -66.15 11.14 14.81
CA SER A 14 -65.60 11.29 13.46
C SER A 14 -64.32 10.49 13.31
N LEU A 15 -64.21 9.77 12.19
CA LEU A 15 -62.98 9.13 11.74
C LEU A 15 -61.85 10.17 11.62
N ALA A 16 -60.69 9.87 12.18
CA ALA A 16 -59.45 10.56 11.87
C ALA A 16 -58.39 9.51 11.51
N VAL A 17 -58.22 9.28 10.20
CA VAL A 17 -57.07 8.52 9.68
C VAL A 17 -55.83 9.39 9.85
N LEU A 18 -55.00 9.06 10.84
CA LEU A 18 -53.72 9.75 11.03
C LEU A 18 -52.72 9.23 9.98
N MET A 19 -52.64 9.91 8.83
CA MET A 19 -51.50 9.75 7.93
C MET A 19 -50.25 10.27 8.63
N VAL A 20 -49.52 9.39 9.31
CA VAL A 20 -48.12 9.66 9.68
C VAL A 20 -47.30 9.53 8.40
N ALA A 21 -47.19 10.64 7.67
CA ALA A 21 -46.24 10.78 6.59
C ALA A 21 -44.83 10.77 7.19
N ALA A 22 -44.27 9.56 7.34
CA ALA A 22 -42.86 9.40 7.66
C ALA A 22 -42.07 10.03 6.50
N PHE A 23 -41.46 11.18 6.74
CA PHE A 23 -40.41 11.73 5.89
C PHE A 23 -39.18 10.83 6.00
N LEU A 24 -39.27 9.65 5.40
CA LEU A 24 -38.12 8.90 4.94
C LEU A 24 -37.45 9.77 3.88
N SER A 25 -36.50 10.60 4.31
CA SER A 25 -35.53 11.21 3.42
C SER A 25 -34.74 10.07 2.79
N THR A 26 -35.23 9.57 1.66
CA THR A 26 -34.46 8.66 0.81
C THR A 26 -33.21 9.42 0.42
N ALA A 27 -32.08 9.03 1.00
CA ALA A 27 -30.79 9.58 0.63
C ALA A 27 -30.58 9.23 -0.85
N GLN A 28 -30.83 10.19 -1.74
CA GLN A 28 -30.65 10.00 -3.16
C GLN A 28 -29.15 9.93 -3.42
N ALA A 29 -28.65 8.71 -3.59
CA ALA A 29 -27.32 8.47 -4.10
C ALA A 29 -27.24 9.08 -5.51
N LYS A 30 -26.59 10.23 -5.62
CA LYS A 30 -26.31 10.86 -6.90
C LYS A 30 -25.08 10.18 -7.49
N GLU A 31 -25.26 9.53 -8.64
CA GLU A 31 -24.14 9.05 -9.44
C GLU A 31 -23.27 10.25 -9.86
N ILE A 32 -21.99 10.23 -9.46
CA ILE A 32 -21.02 11.29 -9.81
C ILE A 32 -20.40 11.00 -11.19
N GLY A 33 -20.13 9.73 -11.47
CA GLY A 33 -19.57 9.22 -12.72
C GLY A 33 -19.09 7.79 -12.55
N MET A 34 -18.58 7.21 -13.65
CA MET A 34 -18.05 5.85 -13.68
C MET A 34 -16.53 5.82 -13.49
N ASN A 35 -16.03 4.88 -12.68
CA ASN A 35 -14.61 4.62 -12.57
C ASN A 35 -14.09 3.90 -13.84
N VAL A 36 -12.86 4.19 -14.25
CA VAL A 36 -12.18 3.59 -15.41
C VAL A 36 -10.83 3.02 -14.97
N PRO A 37 -10.32 1.94 -15.58
CA PRO A 37 -9.01 1.38 -15.23
C PRO A 37 -7.85 2.37 -15.44
N SER A 38 -6.76 2.20 -14.68
CA SER A 38 -5.55 2.99 -14.86
C SER A 38 -4.96 2.78 -16.27
N PRO A 39 -4.43 3.83 -16.92
CA PRO A 39 -3.72 3.66 -18.19
C PRO A 39 -2.51 2.71 -18.02
N PRO A 40 -2.31 1.71 -18.90
CA PRO A 40 -1.22 0.74 -18.76
C PRO A 40 0.15 1.42 -18.87
N LEU A 41 1.17 0.92 -18.17
CA LEU A 41 2.55 1.36 -18.35
C LEU A 41 3.24 0.48 -19.41
N ASN A 42 3.25 0.93 -20.67
CA ASN A 42 3.72 0.13 -21.80
C ASN A 42 4.62 0.90 -22.79
N GLU A 43 5.24 0.15 -23.72
CA GLU A 43 6.17 0.70 -24.71
C GLU A 43 5.51 1.79 -25.57
N ALA A 44 4.25 1.63 -25.96
CA ALA A 44 3.53 2.60 -26.80
C ALA A 44 3.43 3.99 -26.13
N ARG A 45 2.91 4.06 -24.90
CA ARG A 45 2.84 5.33 -24.15
C ARG A 45 4.22 5.90 -23.82
N VAL A 46 5.21 5.04 -23.61
CA VAL A 46 6.59 5.48 -23.39
C VAL A 46 7.21 6.09 -24.66
N THR A 47 6.88 5.58 -25.86
CA THR A 47 7.35 6.16 -27.12
C THR A 47 6.71 7.51 -27.47
N GLU A 48 5.61 7.89 -26.83
CA GLU A 48 5.01 9.24 -26.93
C GLU A 48 5.81 10.28 -26.10
N LEU A 49 6.68 9.84 -25.19
CA LEU A 49 7.56 10.73 -24.42
C LEU A 49 8.72 11.25 -25.29
N SER A 50 9.04 12.53 -25.17
CA SER A 50 10.09 13.15 -25.96
C SER A 50 11.50 12.98 -25.34
N GLY A 51 12.50 12.84 -26.21
CA GLY A 51 13.92 12.92 -25.84
C GLY A 51 14.42 11.79 -24.91
N PRO A 52 15.45 12.05 -24.08
CA PRO A 52 16.14 11.01 -23.28
C PRO A 52 15.26 10.27 -22.26
N GLN A 53 14.08 10.80 -21.91
CA GLN A 53 13.17 10.16 -20.96
C GLN A 53 12.61 8.85 -21.52
N SER A 54 12.21 8.80 -22.79
CA SER A 54 11.65 7.58 -23.39
C SER A 54 12.64 6.42 -23.34
N LYS A 55 13.93 6.66 -23.60
CA LYS A 55 14.96 5.63 -23.47
C LYS A 55 15.06 5.07 -22.05
N ALA A 56 15.11 5.92 -21.02
CA ALA A 56 15.22 5.46 -19.63
C ALA A 56 14.02 4.60 -19.21
N TRP A 57 12.83 4.95 -19.70
CA TRP A 57 11.60 4.17 -19.50
C TRP A 57 11.57 2.86 -20.29
N LEU A 58 11.99 2.84 -21.57
CA LEU A 58 12.12 1.61 -22.36
C LEU A 58 13.14 0.64 -21.74
N ASP A 59 14.29 1.16 -21.29
CA ASP A 59 15.29 0.38 -20.58
C ASP A 59 14.74 -0.16 -19.23
N TYR A 60 13.85 0.58 -18.55
CA TYR A 60 13.17 0.11 -17.34
C TYR A 60 12.17 -1.02 -17.63
N LEU A 61 11.32 -0.87 -18.65
CA LEU A 61 10.38 -1.90 -19.09
C LEU A 61 11.10 -3.20 -19.49
N ALA A 62 12.20 -3.07 -20.24
CA ALA A 62 13.02 -4.21 -20.66
C ALA A 62 13.63 -4.95 -19.46
N ARG A 63 14.17 -4.23 -18.46
CA ARG A 63 14.69 -4.84 -17.22
C ARG A 63 13.59 -5.57 -16.44
N SER A 64 12.43 -4.93 -16.27
CA SER A 64 11.27 -5.53 -15.59
C SER A 64 10.85 -6.84 -16.26
N LYS A 65 10.63 -6.82 -17.58
CA LYS A 65 10.24 -8.01 -18.36
C LYS A 65 11.29 -9.12 -18.31
N ALA A 66 12.58 -8.77 -18.35
CA ALA A 66 13.68 -9.74 -18.21
C ALA A 66 13.70 -10.37 -16.81
N GLN A 67 13.50 -9.58 -15.76
CA GLN A 67 13.47 -10.08 -14.38
C GLN A 67 12.25 -10.96 -14.12
N MET A 68 11.06 -10.58 -14.61
CA MET A 68 9.85 -11.41 -14.51
C MET A 68 10.09 -12.80 -15.10
N LYS A 69 10.70 -12.84 -16.30
CA LYS A 69 11.07 -14.10 -16.93
C LYS A 69 12.09 -14.89 -16.11
N ALA A 70 13.11 -14.24 -15.54
CA ALA A 70 14.11 -14.89 -14.71
C ALA A 70 13.49 -15.53 -13.44
N ASP A 71 12.56 -14.84 -12.78
CA ASP A 71 11.88 -15.36 -11.60
C ASP A 71 10.98 -16.57 -11.93
N GLN A 72 10.28 -16.52 -13.07
CA GLN A 72 9.48 -17.64 -13.59
C GLN A 72 10.35 -18.84 -14.00
N ASP A 73 11.44 -18.60 -14.73
CA ASP A 73 12.38 -19.65 -15.15
C ASP A 73 13.04 -20.32 -13.94
N ALA A 74 13.37 -19.58 -12.88
CA ALA A 74 13.93 -20.12 -11.64
C ALA A 74 12.95 -21.06 -10.92
N LEU A 75 11.69 -20.66 -10.73
CA LEU A 75 10.67 -21.53 -10.13
C LEU A 75 10.42 -22.76 -11.01
N LYS A 76 10.38 -22.59 -12.34
CA LYS A 76 10.25 -23.70 -13.29
C LYS A 76 11.44 -24.68 -13.20
N ALA A 77 12.66 -24.17 -13.02
CA ALA A 77 13.86 -24.99 -12.83
C ALA A 77 13.83 -25.76 -11.50
N GLU A 78 13.31 -25.16 -10.42
CA GLU A 78 13.10 -25.87 -9.15
C GLU A 78 12.06 -27.01 -9.28
N ARG A 79 11.04 -26.81 -10.11
CA ARG A 79 9.97 -27.80 -10.37
C ARG A 79 10.38 -28.91 -11.35
N ALA A 80 11.51 -28.77 -12.05
CA ALA A 80 11.98 -29.75 -13.02
C ALA A 80 12.28 -31.10 -12.34
N GLY A 81 11.61 -32.17 -12.81
CA GLY A 81 11.72 -33.52 -12.25
C GLY A 81 10.88 -33.80 -11.00
N LEU A 82 10.08 -32.85 -10.51
CA LEU A 82 9.12 -33.11 -9.43
C LEU A 82 7.88 -33.82 -9.97
N THR A 83 7.50 -34.93 -9.33
CA THR A 83 6.23 -35.66 -9.61
C THR A 83 5.02 -35.00 -8.95
N THR A 84 5.25 -34.22 -7.88
CA THR A 84 4.23 -33.47 -7.15
C THR A 84 4.79 -32.09 -6.83
N ILE A 85 4.05 -31.04 -7.18
CA ILE A 85 4.41 -29.66 -6.83
C ILE A 85 3.96 -29.41 -5.37
N PRO A 86 4.80 -28.82 -4.50
CA PRO A 86 4.38 -28.42 -3.16
C PRO A 86 3.18 -27.47 -3.21
N LYS A 87 2.28 -27.59 -2.23
CA LYS A 87 1.14 -26.68 -2.06
C LYS A 87 1.62 -25.23 -1.94
N GLU A 88 0.78 -24.29 -2.35
CA GLU A 88 1.04 -22.86 -2.15
C GLU A 88 1.42 -22.52 -0.70
N PRO A 89 2.21 -21.46 -0.49
CA PRO A 89 2.48 -20.94 0.85
C PRO A 89 1.19 -20.61 1.61
N ALA A 90 1.28 -20.59 2.95
CA ALA A 90 0.18 -20.12 3.78
C ALA A 90 -0.12 -18.64 3.50
N THR A 91 -1.38 -18.25 3.57
CA THR A 91 -1.81 -16.85 3.54
C THR A 91 -2.34 -16.41 4.91
N GLY A 92 -2.19 -15.12 5.23
CA GLY A 92 -2.55 -14.56 6.53
C GLY A 92 -1.87 -13.21 6.79
N ASN A 93 -2.03 -12.67 7.99
CA ASN A 93 -1.38 -11.40 8.33
C ASN A 93 0.11 -11.60 8.65
N GLY A 94 0.97 -11.31 7.66
CA GLY A 94 2.42 -11.51 7.74
C GLY A 94 3.12 -10.60 8.76
N SER A 95 2.71 -9.33 8.89
CA SER A 95 3.40 -8.37 9.75
C SER A 95 3.30 -8.73 11.24
N LEU A 96 2.21 -9.39 11.66
CA LEU A 96 2.08 -9.94 13.02
C LEU A 96 3.10 -11.04 13.34
N THR A 97 3.69 -11.68 12.32
CA THR A 97 4.74 -12.70 12.49
C THR A 97 6.15 -12.12 12.45
N MET A 98 6.28 -10.82 12.13
CA MET A 98 7.56 -10.10 12.00
C MET A 98 7.59 -8.84 12.88
N PRO A 99 7.43 -8.96 14.22
CA PRO A 99 7.41 -7.80 15.09
C PRO A 99 8.75 -7.04 15.04
N LEU A 100 8.70 -5.71 14.90
CA LEU A 100 9.86 -4.81 14.79
C LEU A 100 10.15 -4.02 16.09
N ASP A 101 9.30 -4.22 17.10
CA ASP A 101 9.20 -3.50 18.38
C ASP A 101 9.73 -4.27 19.60
N LYS A 102 10.13 -5.54 19.41
CA LYS A 102 10.71 -6.37 20.49
C LYS A 102 12.06 -5.83 20.96
N ASP A 103 12.47 -6.26 22.15
CA ASP A 103 13.80 -5.97 22.68
C ASP A 103 14.90 -6.77 21.96
N ALA A 104 16.15 -6.32 22.10
CA ALA A 104 17.31 -6.93 21.45
C ALA A 104 17.63 -8.37 21.93
N GLY A 105 17.07 -8.81 23.05
CA GLY A 105 17.19 -10.19 23.54
C GLY A 105 16.26 -11.14 22.78
N TRP A 106 15.01 -10.72 22.49
CA TRP A 106 14.07 -11.55 21.75
C TRP A 106 14.57 -11.92 20.34
N TYR A 107 15.22 -11.01 19.62
CA TYR A 107 15.77 -11.30 18.28
C TYR A 107 16.93 -12.32 18.28
N LYS A 108 17.45 -12.71 19.45
CA LYS A 108 18.45 -13.80 19.59
C LYS A 108 17.82 -15.18 19.82
N THR A 109 16.51 -15.24 19.99
CA THR A 109 15.80 -16.50 20.27
C THR A 109 15.75 -17.41 19.05
N ALA A 110 15.61 -18.72 19.29
CA ALA A 110 15.36 -19.68 18.23
C ALA A 110 14.05 -19.41 17.47
N GLU A 111 13.05 -18.80 18.12
CA GLU A 111 11.81 -18.35 17.50
C GLU A 111 12.08 -17.25 16.46
N ALA A 112 12.74 -16.16 16.86
CA ALA A 112 13.05 -15.06 15.94
C ALA A 112 13.97 -15.51 14.79
N ARG A 113 14.88 -16.46 15.07
CA ARG A 113 15.72 -17.07 14.05
C ARG A 113 14.93 -17.92 13.06
N ALA A 114 14.00 -18.75 13.52
CA ALA A 114 13.17 -19.57 12.63
C ALA A 114 12.32 -18.71 11.68
N VAL A 115 11.80 -17.56 12.15
CA VAL A 115 11.12 -16.57 11.30
C VAL A 115 12.08 -15.99 10.25
N ALA A 116 13.30 -15.59 10.65
CA ALA A 116 14.30 -15.08 9.69
C ALA A 116 14.69 -16.12 8.62
N ASP A 117 14.93 -17.37 9.01
CA ASP A 117 15.25 -18.46 8.08
C ASP A 117 14.07 -18.74 7.11
N SER A 118 12.82 -18.60 7.60
CA SER A 118 11.62 -18.65 6.76
C SER A 118 11.58 -17.50 5.75
N ILE A 119 11.71 -16.24 6.18
CA ILE A 119 11.75 -15.05 5.32
C ILE A 119 12.81 -15.22 4.21
N VAL A 120 14.03 -15.61 4.56
CA VAL A 120 15.14 -15.79 3.58
C VAL A 120 14.77 -16.82 2.51
N SER A 121 14.05 -17.88 2.85
CA SER A 121 13.67 -18.95 1.91
C SER A 121 12.57 -18.57 0.92
N TYR A 122 11.71 -17.61 1.28
CA TYR A 122 10.61 -17.11 0.45
C TYR A 122 10.98 -15.90 -0.43
N GLN A 123 12.17 -15.31 -0.25
CA GLN A 123 12.64 -14.20 -1.08
C GLN A 123 12.68 -14.61 -2.56
N THR A 124 12.05 -13.80 -3.43
CA THR A 124 12.02 -14.07 -4.88
C THR A 124 13.42 -14.01 -5.49
N PRO A 125 13.65 -14.56 -6.70
CA PRO A 125 14.92 -14.43 -7.40
C PRO A 125 15.30 -12.95 -7.64
N ALA A 126 14.33 -12.09 -7.94
CA ALA A 126 14.51 -10.63 -8.01
C ALA A 126 14.96 -9.99 -6.70
N GLY A 127 14.63 -10.58 -5.54
CA GLY A 127 15.03 -10.10 -4.20
C GLY A 127 13.91 -9.51 -3.35
N GLY A 128 12.68 -9.44 -3.86
CA GLY A 128 11.51 -8.96 -3.12
C GLY A 128 10.78 -10.08 -2.37
N TRP A 129 9.66 -9.73 -1.75
CA TRP A 129 8.73 -10.65 -1.10
C TRP A 129 7.29 -10.38 -1.50
N GLY A 130 6.41 -11.36 -1.28
CA GLY A 130 4.97 -11.21 -1.44
C GLY A 130 4.29 -10.68 -0.17
N LYS A 131 3.06 -10.20 -0.33
CA LYS A 131 2.20 -9.76 0.79
C LYS A 131 1.41 -10.91 1.41
N ASN A 132 0.79 -10.63 2.56
CA ASN A 132 -0.19 -11.53 3.22
C ASN A 132 0.32 -12.96 3.49
N GLN A 133 1.59 -13.10 3.88
CA GLN A 133 2.23 -14.38 4.12
C GLN A 133 2.83 -14.43 5.54
N PRO A 134 2.41 -15.34 6.43
CA PRO A 134 3.04 -15.53 7.73
C PRO A 134 4.40 -16.22 7.59
N TYR A 135 5.39 -15.78 8.36
CA TYR A 135 6.75 -16.33 8.37
C TYR A 135 7.10 -17.12 9.64
N ASN A 136 6.17 -17.27 10.59
CA ASN A 136 6.28 -18.26 11.68
C ASN A 136 5.95 -19.69 11.21
N VAL A 137 6.29 -20.00 9.96
CA VAL A 137 6.05 -21.28 9.27
C VAL A 137 7.39 -21.86 8.78
N PRO A 138 7.49 -23.17 8.51
CA PRO A 138 8.72 -23.76 7.98
C PRO A 138 9.21 -23.08 6.68
N PRO A 139 10.54 -23.07 6.43
CA PRO A 139 11.11 -22.56 5.20
C PRO A 139 10.48 -23.16 3.93
N ARG A 140 10.42 -22.35 2.87
CA ARG A 140 9.88 -22.67 1.55
C ARG A 140 10.48 -23.97 1.01
N GLN A 141 9.61 -24.85 0.51
CA GLN A 141 10.02 -26.09 -0.14
C GLN A 141 10.48 -25.82 -1.58
N LYS A 142 11.48 -26.58 -2.07
CA LYS A 142 11.92 -26.50 -3.47
C LYS A 142 10.73 -26.77 -4.42
N GLY A 143 10.49 -25.86 -5.35
CA GLY A 143 9.38 -25.90 -6.31
C GLY A 143 8.05 -25.33 -5.79
N GLN A 144 7.97 -24.96 -4.50
CA GLN A 144 6.86 -24.19 -3.95
C GLN A 144 6.89 -22.77 -4.49
N ALA A 145 5.71 -22.18 -4.75
CA ALA A 145 5.62 -20.76 -5.10
C ALA A 145 6.23 -19.86 -4.01
N TYR A 146 6.73 -18.68 -4.39
CA TYR A 146 7.31 -17.71 -3.46
C TYR A 146 6.24 -17.00 -2.61
N VAL A 147 5.01 -16.91 -3.14
CA VAL A 147 3.89 -16.14 -2.59
C VAL A 147 2.62 -17.01 -2.59
N GLY A 148 1.86 -16.99 -1.49
CA GLY A 148 0.53 -17.62 -1.39
C GLY A 148 -0.58 -16.80 -2.04
N GLY A 149 -1.62 -17.47 -2.55
CA GLY A 149 -2.71 -16.91 -3.37
C GLY A 149 -3.24 -15.53 -2.96
N ASN A 150 -2.64 -14.48 -3.53
CA ASN A 150 -3.04 -13.07 -3.41
C ASN A 150 -3.88 -12.58 -4.60
N GLU A 151 -4.22 -13.48 -5.52
CA GLU A 151 -5.03 -13.20 -6.71
C GLU A 151 -6.53 -13.24 -6.39
N ASN A 152 -7.33 -12.41 -7.06
CA ASN A 152 -8.77 -12.63 -7.08
C ASN A 152 -9.08 -13.81 -8.02
N ARG A 153 -9.42 -14.97 -7.44
CA ARG A 153 -9.72 -16.22 -8.17
C ARG A 153 -11.05 -16.20 -8.92
N VAL A 154 -11.84 -15.14 -8.80
CA VAL A 154 -13.05 -14.93 -9.59
C VAL A 154 -12.73 -14.01 -10.75
N SER A 155 -12.74 -14.56 -11.97
CA SER A 155 -12.65 -13.76 -13.19
C SER A 155 -13.92 -12.92 -13.36
N ASP A 156 -13.75 -11.60 -13.33
CA ASP A 156 -14.81 -10.61 -13.49
C ASP A 156 -14.31 -9.53 -14.48
N PRO A 157 -14.99 -9.30 -15.62
CA PRO A 157 -14.57 -8.29 -16.59
C PRO A 157 -14.60 -6.85 -16.07
N VAL A 158 -15.24 -6.57 -14.92
CA VAL A 158 -15.14 -5.26 -14.25
C VAL A 158 -14.15 -5.24 -13.08
N ASN A 159 -13.37 -6.30 -12.85
CA ASN A 159 -12.33 -6.32 -11.81
C ASN A 159 -10.97 -5.83 -12.34
N PHE A 160 -10.53 -4.67 -11.85
CA PHE A 160 -9.26 -4.03 -12.25
C PHE A 160 -8.01 -4.65 -11.56
N ASP A 161 -8.18 -5.61 -10.63
CA ASP A 161 -7.13 -6.37 -9.91
C ASP A 161 -6.88 -7.77 -10.52
N SER A 162 -7.28 -7.98 -11.78
CA SER A 162 -7.08 -9.24 -12.48
C SER A 162 -5.64 -9.34 -12.99
N PRO A 163 -4.85 -10.37 -12.61
CA PRO A 163 -3.44 -10.45 -13.02
C PRO A 163 -3.30 -10.74 -14.51
N LEU A 164 -2.30 -10.15 -15.17
CA LEU A 164 -2.01 -10.43 -16.59
C LEU A 164 -1.44 -11.84 -16.83
N ILE A 165 -0.95 -12.51 -15.79
CA ILE A 165 -0.41 -13.86 -15.83
C ILE A 165 -1.04 -14.65 -14.67
N ASP A 166 -1.73 -15.74 -15.02
CA ASP A 166 -2.36 -16.65 -14.06
C ASP A 166 -1.34 -17.20 -13.05
N GLN A 167 -1.72 -17.27 -11.77
CA GLN A 167 -0.88 -17.74 -10.66
C GLN A 167 0.45 -16.97 -10.49
N TRP A 168 0.54 -15.74 -11.01
CA TRP A 168 1.73 -14.88 -10.90
C TRP A 168 1.35 -13.46 -10.45
N SER A 169 0.66 -13.37 -9.30
CA SER A 169 0.20 -12.11 -8.71
C SER A 169 0.96 -11.75 -7.43
N TYR A 170 1.35 -10.48 -7.29
CA TYR A 170 2.11 -9.91 -6.16
C TYR A 170 3.45 -10.63 -5.85
N VAL A 171 4.12 -11.18 -6.87
CA VAL A 171 5.41 -11.89 -6.76
C VAL A 171 6.57 -10.90 -6.68
N GLY A 172 6.65 -10.20 -5.54
CA GLY A 172 7.50 -9.03 -5.34
C GLY A 172 6.63 -7.77 -5.25
N THR A 173 6.33 -7.32 -4.03
CA THR A 173 5.46 -6.16 -3.80
C THR A 173 5.89 -5.37 -2.57
N THR A 174 5.44 -4.12 -2.50
CA THR A 174 5.53 -3.21 -1.35
C THR A 174 4.20 -3.03 -0.62
N ASP A 175 3.12 -3.61 -1.16
CA ASP A 175 1.76 -3.56 -0.61
C ASP A 175 1.66 -4.28 0.74
N ASN A 176 0.78 -3.81 1.63
CA ASN A 176 0.67 -4.27 3.02
C ASN A 176 2.01 -4.31 3.79
N GLY A 177 2.98 -3.46 3.41
CA GLY A 177 4.31 -3.38 4.03
C GLY A 177 5.26 -4.52 3.66
N ALA A 178 4.93 -5.33 2.65
CA ALA A 178 5.78 -6.40 2.13
C ALA A 178 7.11 -5.86 1.57
N THR A 179 8.12 -6.71 1.52
CA THR A 179 9.55 -6.40 1.26
C THR A 179 10.19 -5.49 2.32
N ILE A 180 9.52 -4.41 2.73
CA ILE A 180 10.01 -3.43 3.71
C ILE A 180 10.09 -4.07 5.10
N THR A 181 9.05 -4.80 5.52
CA THR A 181 8.98 -5.43 6.84
C THR A 181 9.99 -6.56 6.97
N GLU A 182 10.12 -7.38 5.93
CA GLU A 182 11.10 -8.47 5.83
C GLU A 182 12.53 -7.96 5.95
N ILE A 183 12.89 -6.92 5.19
CA ILE A 183 14.23 -6.30 5.26
C ILE A 183 14.51 -5.78 6.68
N ARG A 184 13.55 -5.06 7.29
CA ARG A 184 13.72 -4.51 8.64
C ARG A 184 13.82 -5.61 9.70
N TYR A 185 13.03 -6.67 9.59
CA TYR A 185 13.05 -7.81 10.51
C TYR A 185 14.37 -8.58 10.43
N LEU A 186 14.84 -8.89 9.21
CA LEU A 186 16.14 -9.52 9.00
C LEU A 186 17.29 -8.67 9.54
N ALA A 187 17.20 -7.34 9.44
CA ALA A 187 18.21 -6.43 9.98
C ALA A 187 18.25 -6.47 11.52
N ARG A 188 17.09 -6.55 12.20
CA ARG A 188 17.02 -6.75 13.66
C ARG A 188 17.68 -8.06 14.11
N VAL A 189 17.36 -9.18 13.43
CA VAL A 189 17.93 -10.50 13.76
C VAL A 189 19.44 -10.54 13.49
N ALA A 190 19.89 -9.95 12.38
CA ALA A 190 21.31 -9.83 12.05
C ALA A 190 22.10 -9.00 13.08
N ALA A 191 21.56 -7.88 13.55
CA ALA A 191 22.17 -7.05 14.57
C ALA A 191 22.23 -7.75 15.94
N ALA A 192 21.25 -8.60 16.25
CA ALA A 192 21.18 -9.32 17.52
C ALA A 192 22.15 -10.53 17.60
N ASP A 193 22.39 -11.20 16.45
CA ASP A 193 23.34 -12.33 16.30
C ASP A 193 24.36 -12.08 15.16
N PRO A 194 25.36 -11.21 15.35
CA PRO A 194 26.37 -10.91 14.32
C PRO A 194 27.19 -12.13 13.88
N ALA A 195 27.35 -13.14 14.74
CA ALA A 195 28.13 -14.34 14.45
C ALA A 195 27.52 -15.18 13.33
N ASN A 196 26.18 -15.21 13.23
CA ASN A 196 25.46 -15.97 12.20
C ASN A 196 24.60 -15.07 11.29
N ALA A 197 24.88 -13.76 11.23
CA ALA A 197 24.11 -12.77 10.46
C ALA A 197 24.20 -12.90 8.94
N LYS A 198 25.18 -13.64 8.40
CA LYS A 198 25.49 -13.70 6.96
C LYS A 198 24.28 -14.02 6.04
N PRO A 199 23.38 -14.99 6.33
CA PRO A 199 22.21 -15.23 5.49
C PRO A 199 21.25 -14.03 5.47
N CYS A 200 21.01 -13.41 6.62
CA CYS A 200 20.19 -12.20 6.74
C CYS A 200 20.83 -11.03 5.98
N HIS A 201 22.12 -10.76 6.17
CA HIS A 201 22.86 -9.71 5.43
C HIS A 201 22.77 -9.89 3.91
N ASN A 202 22.98 -11.11 3.40
CA ASN A 202 22.87 -11.39 1.97
C ASN A 202 21.45 -11.14 1.45
N SER A 203 20.43 -11.54 2.21
CA SER A 203 19.02 -11.35 1.84
C SER A 203 18.59 -9.88 1.90
N ILE A 204 19.03 -9.12 2.90
CA ILE A 204 18.83 -7.67 3.01
C ILE A 204 19.46 -6.94 1.82
N VAL A 205 20.70 -7.27 1.45
CA VAL A 205 21.37 -6.67 0.27
C VAL A 205 20.55 -6.91 -0.99
N ARG A 206 20.06 -8.14 -1.21
CA ARG A 206 19.15 -8.45 -2.33
C ARG A 206 17.84 -7.67 -2.27
N GLY A 207 17.28 -7.46 -1.08
CA GLY A 207 16.05 -6.67 -0.89
C GLY A 207 16.23 -5.17 -1.19
N VAL A 208 17.37 -4.58 -0.80
CA VAL A 208 17.70 -3.19 -1.15
C VAL A 208 17.98 -3.07 -2.65
N GLU A 209 18.71 -4.02 -3.26
CA GLU A 209 18.93 -4.06 -4.71
C GLU A 209 17.63 -4.22 -5.51
N TYR A 210 16.70 -5.05 -5.04
CA TYR A 210 15.35 -5.20 -5.59
C TYR A 210 14.60 -3.85 -5.60
N LEU A 211 14.56 -3.15 -4.46
CA LEU A 211 13.90 -1.84 -4.37
C LEU A 211 14.60 -0.78 -5.24
N LEU A 212 15.93 -0.84 -5.41
CA LEU A 212 16.66 0.03 -6.34
C LEU A 212 16.36 -0.30 -7.81
N ALA A 213 16.16 -1.57 -8.16
CA ALA A 213 15.82 -2.00 -9.51
C ALA A 213 14.35 -1.66 -9.89
N ALA A 214 13.46 -1.71 -8.90
CA ALA A 214 12.05 -1.34 -8.98
C ALA A 214 11.78 0.16 -9.05
N GLN A 215 12.76 1.02 -8.72
CA GLN A 215 12.56 2.47 -8.79
C GLN A 215 12.39 2.92 -10.25
N PHE A 216 11.34 3.69 -10.49
CA PHE A 216 11.06 4.30 -11.78
C PHE A 216 12.11 5.38 -12.15
N PRO A 217 12.33 5.66 -13.45
CA PRO A 217 13.17 6.77 -13.90
C PRO A 217 12.81 8.16 -13.33
N ASN A 218 11.56 8.37 -12.90
CA ASN A 218 11.11 9.62 -12.26
C ASN A 218 11.34 9.66 -10.74
N GLY A 219 11.76 8.56 -10.12
CA GLY A 219 11.97 8.41 -8.68
C GLY A 219 10.87 7.68 -7.90
N GLY A 220 9.68 7.46 -8.49
CA GLY A 220 8.59 6.73 -7.84
C GLY A 220 8.80 5.21 -7.78
N TRP A 221 7.87 4.49 -7.17
CA TRP A 221 7.85 3.01 -7.15
C TRP A 221 6.48 2.45 -7.54
N PRO A 222 6.44 1.31 -8.27
CA PRO A 222 5.23 0.51 -8.46
C PRO A 222 4.79 -0.17 -7.16
N GLN A 223 3.56 -0.66 -7.12
CA GLN A 223 3.07 -1.58 -6.08
C GLN A 223 3.74 -2.95 -6.21
N VAL A 224 3.93 -3.42 -7.44
CA VAL A 224 4.48 -4.75 -7.76
C VAL A 224 5.66 -4.60 -8.71
N TRP A 225 6.78 -5.26 -8.39
CA TRP A 225 7.91 -5.36 -9.30
C TRP A 225 8.47 -6.80 -9.29
N PRO A 226 8.81 -7.40 -10.43
CA PRO A 226 8.62 -6.93 -11.80
C PRO A 226 7.16 -6.55 -12.15
N LEU A 227 6.99 -5.53 -12.98
CA LEU A 227 5.69 -4.93 -13.34
C LEU A 227 4.65 -5.99 -13.72
N GLN A 228 3.49 -5.93 -13.08
CA GLN A 228 2.39 -6.89 -13.24
C GLN A 228 1.34 -6.43 -14.25
N GLY A 229 1.31 -5.14 -14.58
CA GLY A 229 0.24 -4.50 -15.35
C GLY A 229 -0.84 -3.87 -14.46
N GLY A 230 -1.83 -3.24 -15.10
CA GLY A 230 -2.94 -2.58 -14.41
C GLY A 230 -2.49 -1.46 -13.50
N TYR A 231 -3.19 -1.26 -12.38
CA TYR A 231 -2.87 -0.22 -11.41
C TYR A 231 -1.61 -0.51 -10.59
N HIS A 232 -1.13 -1.76 -10.55
CA HIS A 232 0.09 -2.13 -9.82
C HIS A 232 1.35 -1.45 -10.36
N ASP A 233 1.32 -1.05 -11.64
CA ASP A 233 2.41 -0.35 -12.33
C ASP A 233 2.37 1.17 -12.12
N MET A 234 1.45 1.68 -11.30
CA MET A 234 1.33 3.12 -10.99
C MET A 234 2.25 3.52 -9.84
N VAL A 235 2.58 4.81 -9.70
CA VAL A 235 3.30 5.25 -8.49
C VAL A 235 2.38 5.09 -7.30
N THR A 236 2.75 4.20 -6.38
CA THR A 236 1.82 3.69 -5.37
C THR A 236 2.11 4.28 -3.99
N LEU A 237 1.19 5.14 -3.54
CA LEU A 237 1.21 5.74 -2.21
C LEU A 237 0.36 4.94 -1.22
N ASN A 238 -0.65 4.21 -1.71
CA ASN A 238 -1.56 3.32 -0.99
C ASN A 238 -0.85 2.44 0.06
N ASP A 239 -1.49 2.27 1.23
CA ASP A 239 -0.98 1.51 2.37
C ASP A 239 0.45 1.94 2.79
N ASN A 240 0.76 3.23 2.59
CA ASN A 240 2.08 3.87 2.79
C ASN A 240 3.24 3.22 2.00
N ALA A 241 2.96 2.49 0.90
CA ALA A 241 3.96 1.67 0.21
C ALA A 241 5.23 2.44 -0.18
N MET A 242 5.11 3.53 -0.95
CA MET A 242 6.25 4.36 -1.34
C MET A 242 6.91 5.09 -0.17
N GLU A 243 6.14 5.54 0.84
CA GLU A 243 6.70 6.18 2.04
C GLU A 243 7.62 5.23 2.80
N GLY A 244 7.16 3.99 3.02
CA GLY A 244 7.94 2.93 3.66
C GLY A 244 9.22 2.58 2.91
N VAL A 245 9.20 2.60 1.56
CA VAL A 245 10.41 2.44 0.74
C VAL A 245 11.37 3.61 0.90
N ILE A 246 10.90 4.87 0.83
CA ILE A 246 11.77 6.04 1.00
C ILE A 246 12.39 6.05 2.41
N SER A 247 11.60 5.74 3.44
CA SER A 247 12.06 5.60 4.83
C SER A 247 13.13 4.51 4.97
N LEU A 248 12.94 3.35 4.33
CA LEU A 248 13.95 2.28 4.31
C LEU A 248 15.23 2.69 3.54
N MET A 249 15.10 3.38 2.41
CA MET A 249 16.23 3.88 1.63
C MET A 249 17.04 4.94 2.37
N ARG A 250 16.37 5.82 3.15
CA ARG A 250 17.02 6.76 4.06
C ARG A 250 17.85 6.02 5.11
N ASP A 251 17.27 5.01 5.77
CA ASP A 251 17.94 4.28 6.86
C ASP A 251 19.13 3.44 6.33
N ALA A 252 18.93 2.72 5.21
CA ALA A 252 19.99 2.00 4.50
C ALA A 252 21.07 2.94 3.95
N GLY A 253 20.67 4.11 3.47
CA GLY A 253 21.54 5.16 2.97
C GLY A 253 22.34 5.87 4.05
N ALA A 254 21.78 6.04 5.26
CA ALA A 254 22.53 6.49 6.43
C ALA A 254 23.59 5.45 6.81
N GLY A 255 23.27 4.15 6.70
CA GLY A 255 24.21 3.06 6.93
C GLY A 255 24.70 3.01 8.37
N GLN A 256 23.77 3.14 9.31
CA GLN A 256 23.99 3.15 10.76
C GLN A 256 23.15 2.05 11.41
N GLY A 257 23.49 1.69 12.66
CA GLY A 257 22.78 0.66 13.42
C GLY A 257 22.67 -0.65 12.63
N ASP A 258 21.45 -1.17 12.51
CA ASP A 258 21.14 -2.43 11.83
C ASP A 258 21.54 -2.47 10.34
N PHE A 259 21.79 -1.31 9.70
CA PHE A 259 22.24 -1.19 8.31
C PHE A 259 23.75 -0.84 8.16
N ALA A 260 24.52 -0.81 9.25
CA ALA A 260 25.94 -0.45 9.20
C ALA A 260 26.79 -1.37 8.30
N PHE A 261 26.40 -2.64 8.19
CA PHE A 261 27.09 -3.67 7.40
C PHE A 261 26.99 -3.49 5.88
N LEU A 262 26.10 -2.63 5.38
CA LEU A 262 25.91 -2.47 3.93
C LEU A 262 27.19 -1.95 3.25
N PRO A 263 27.50 -2.37 2.01
CA PRO A 263 28.60 -1.78 1.24
C PRO A 263 28.37 -0.29 0.97
N ASP A 264 29.43 0.53 1.01
CA ASP A 264 29.29 1.98 0.88
C ASP A 264 28.74 2.43 -0.50
N ALA A 265 29.01 1.66 -1.56
CA ALA A 265 28.39 1.85 -2.87
C ALA A 265 26.85 1.64 -2.83
N LEU A 266 26.36 0.71 -2.02
CA LEU A 266 24.94 0.46 -1.83
C LEU A 266 24.29 1.55 -0.97
N LYS A 267 24.98 1.99 0.10
CA LYS A 267 24.56 3.17 0.90
C LYS A 267 24.44 4.42 0.03
N ALA A 268 25.40 4.67 -0.86
CA ALA A 268 25.36 5.81 -1.78
C ALA A 268 24.17 5.75 -2.76
N ARG A 269 23.90 4.56 -3.34
CA ARG A 269 22.73 4.35 -4.21
C ARG A 269 21.41 4.49 -3.46
N ALA A 270 21.31 3.98 -2.23
CA ALA A 270 20.13 4.13 -1.39
C ALA A 270 19.83 5.61 -1.05
N ARG A 271 20.86 6.42 -0.74
CA ARG A 271 20.71 7.89 -0.56
C ARG A 271 20.21 8.60 -1.82
N ALA A 272 20.74 8.23 -3.00
CA ALA A 272 20.26 8.80 -4.26
C ALA A 272 18.80 8.41 -4.57
N ALA A 273 18.44 7.16 -4.27
CA ALA A 273 17.07 6.65 -4.42
C ALA A 273 16.08 7.32 -3.45
N GLU A 274 16.47 7.55 -2.18
CA GLU A 274 15.68 8.33 -1.22
C GLU A 274 15.38 9.73 -1.77
N GLN A 275 16.40 10.45 -2.26
CA GLN A 275 16.26 11.81 -2.77
C GLN A 275 15.36 11.88 -4.02
N ALA A 276 15.53 10.93 -4.95
CA ALA A 276 14.65 10.82 -6.12
C ALA A 276 13.20 10.46 -5.71
N GLY A 277 13.04 9.58 -4.73
CA GLY A 277 11.78 9.17 -4.14
C GLY A 277 11.02 10.32 -3.48
N LEU A 278 11.70 11.11 -2.65
CA LEU A 278 11.14 12.30 -2.01
C LEU A 278 10.70 13.34 -3.06
N LYS A 279 11.50 13.55 -4.11
CA LYS A 279 11.12 14.45 -5.21
C LYS A 279 9.87 13.96 -5.95
N ALA A 280 9.79 12.66 -6.24
CA ALA A 280 8.61 12.07 -6.85
C ALA A 280 7.38 12.18 -5.94
N LEU A 281 7.53 11.91 -4.64
CA LEU A 281 6.47 12.04 -3.63
C LEU A 281 5.90 13.47 -3.62
N LEU A 282 6.74 14.49 -3.55
CA LEU A 282 6.31 15.90 -3.57
C LEU A 282 5.66 16.28 -4.91
N ALA A 283 6.16 15.77 -6.03
CA ALA A 283 5.56 15.98 -7.35
C ALA A 283 4.18 15.32 -7.52
N GLY A 284 3.85 14.30 -6.72
CA GLY A 284 2.53 13.68 -6.64
C GLY A 284 1.48 14.46 -5.84
N GLN A 285 1.84 15.59 -5.22
CA GLN A 285 0.87 16.40 -4.48
C GLN A 285 -0.05 17.15 -5.45
N VAL A 286 -1.35 16.91 -5.36
CA VAL A 286 -2.32 17.41 -6.34
C VAL A 286 -2.51 18.91 -6.17
N VAL A 287 -2.47 19.64 -7.29
CA VAL A 287 -2.77 21.06 -7.37
C VAL A 287 -4.20 21.25 -7.90
N ILE A 288 -5.06 21.91 -7.13
CA ILE A 288 -6.42 22.29 -7.51
C ILE A 288 -6.52 23.81 -7.45
N ASP A 289 -6.96 24.46 -8.54
CA ASP A 289 -7.09 25.92 -8.68
C ASP A 289 -5.81 26.69 -8.24
N GLY A 290 -4.64 26.16 -8.61
CA GLY A 290 -3.34 26.73 -8.27
C GLY A 290 -2.87 26.52 -6.82
N LYS A 291 -3.62 25.77 -6.00
CA LYS A 291 -3.28 25.46 -4.61
C LYS A 291 -2.87 24.00 -4.47
N LEU A 292 -1.77 23.74 -3.77
CA LEU A 292 -1.41 22.39 -3.33
C LEU A 292 -2.47 21.86 -2.35
N THR A 293 -2.78 20.57 -2.44
CA THR A 293 -3.81 19.92 -1.64
C THR A 293 -3.27 18.65 -0.99
N LEU A 294 -3.79 17.48 -1.36
CA LEU A 294 -3.47 16.17 -0.84
C LEU A 294 -2.83 15.29 -1.94
N TRP A 295 -2.57 14.04 -1.62
CA TRP A 295 -2.10 13.00 -2.53
C TRP A 295 -3.22 12.00 -2.85
N PRO A 296 -3.18 11.34 -4.01
CA PRO A 296 -4.05 10.19 -4.29
C PRO A 296 -3.49 8.90 -3.66
N GLN A 297 -4.24 7.79 -3.70
CA GLN A 297 -3.68 6.46 -3.42
C GLN A 297 -2.60 6.06 -4.45
N GLN A 298 -2.78 6.45 -5.71
CA GLN A 298 -1.81 6.22 -6.79
C GLN A 298 -1.91 7.28 -7.88
N TYR A 299 -0.81 7.48 -8.60
CA TYR A 299 -0.75 8.37 -9.76
C TYR A 299 0.05 7.76 -10.91
N ASP A 300 -0.31 8.15 -12.13
CA ASP A 300 0.34 7.65 -13.34
C ASP A 300 1.80 8.15 -13.42
N PRO A 301 2.79 7.26 -13.59
CA PRO A 301 4.21 7.62 -13.50
C PRO A 301 4.70 8.50 -14.66
N LEU A 302 3.98 8.55 -15.78
CA LEU A 302 4.39 9.30 -16.96
C LEU A 302 3.82 10.73 -16.97
N THR A 303 2.62 10.92 -16.39
CA THR A 303 1.86 12.18 -16.45
C THR A 303 1.71 12.87 -15.09
N GLY A 304 2.00 12.19 -13.98
CA GLY A 304 1.80 12.71 -12.62
C GLY A 304 0.33 12.83 -12.19
N GLN A 305 -0.62 12.39 -13.01
CA GLN A 305 -2.05 12.53 -12.71
C GLN A 305 -2.56 11.43 -11.78
N PRO A 306 -3.42 11.74 -10.80
CA PRO A 306 -4.16 10.73 -10.04
C PRO A 306 -4.81 9.70 -10.95
N THR A 307 -4.82 8.44 -10.52
CA THR A 307 -5.42 7.35 -11.29
C THR A 307 -6.18 6.38 -10.38
N SER A 308 -6.99 5.51 -10.96
CA SER A 308 -7.76 4.50 -10.23
C SER A 308 -6.87 3.35 -9.74
N ALA A 309 -7.41 2.54 -8.83
CA ALA A 309 -6.88 1.22 -8.52
C ALA A 309 -7.91 0.14 -8.83
N ARG A 310 -8.58 -0.42 -7.81
CA ARG A 310 -9.70 -1.34 -8.01
C ARG A 310 -10.92 -0.59 -8.55
N ASN A 311 -11.94 -1.33 -9.00
CA ASN A 311 -13.13 -0.74 -9.62
C ASN A 311 -13.92 0.19 -8.67
N TYR A 312 -13.82 0.01 -7.35
CA TYR A 312 -14.35 0.91 -6.32
C TYR A 312 -13.37 2.02 -5.86
N GLU A 313 -12.19 2.14 -6.46
CA GLU A 313 -11.16 3.13 -6.11
C GLU A 313 -10.91 4.08 -7.29
N PRO A 314 -11.73 5.14 -7.45
CA PRO A 314 -11.56 6.12 -8.52
C PRO A 314 -10.41 7.10 -8.24
N PRO A 315 -9.90 7.80 -9.28
CA PRO A 315 -8.92 8.87 -9.12
C PRO A 315 -9.45 9.94 -8.15
N SER A 316 -8.84 10.05 -6.98
CA SER A 316 -9.36 10.88 -5.88
C SER A 316 -8.24 11.28 -4.92
N LEU A 317 -8.48 12.33 -4.13
CA LEU A 317 -7.60 12.68 -3.00
C LEU A 317 -7.84 11.69 -1.85
N SER A 318 -6.78 11.06 -1.35
CA SER A 318 -6.85 10.16 -0.19
C SER A 318 -6.46 10.90 1.08
N SER A 319 -7.39 11.03 2.03
CA SER A 319 -7.12 11.62 3.35
C SER A 319 -6.16 10.75 4.16
N THR A 320 -6.33 9.42 4.15
CA THR A 320 -5.52 8.47 4.93
C THR A 320 -4.07 8.45 4.46
N GLU A 321 -3.82 8.23 3.17
CA GLU A 321 -2.44 8.18 2.65
C GLU A 321 -1.74 9.54 2.78
N SER A 322 -2.48 10.63 2.58
CA SER A 322 -1.95 11.97 2.81
C SER A 322 -1.59 12.21 4.28
N ALA A 323 -2.35 11.67 5.23
CA ALA A 323 -2.00 11.78 6.65
C ALA A 323 -0.71 11.03 6.98
N GLY A 324 -0.49 9.84 6.40
CA GLY A 324 0.79 9.10 6.49
C GLY A 324 1.96 9.93 5.94
N ILE A 325 1.84 10.37 4.68
CA ILE A 325 2.83 11.21 4.00
C ILE A 325 3.15 12.49 4.79
N LEU A 326 2.14 13.19 5.31
CA LEU A 326 2.33 14.39 6.12
C LEU A 326 3.07 14.07 7.43
N MET A 327 2.72 12.98 8.12
CA MET A 327 3.41 12.54 9.33
C MET A 327 4.88 12.18 9.04
N TYR A 328 5.15 11.48 7.94
CA TYR A 328 6.51 11.19 7.48
C TYR A 328 7.32 12.45 7.20
N LEU A 329 6.79 13.37 6.38
CA LEU A 329 7.46 14.62 6.05
C LEU A 329 7.75 15.48 7.29
N MET A 330 6.81 15.54 8.26
CA MET A 330 7.00 16.25 9.53
C MET A 330 8.04 15.60 10.46
N GLN A 331 8.33 14.30 10.30
CA GLN A 331 9.37 13.58 11.05
C GLN A 331 10.77 13.68 10.41
N ARG A 332 10.91 14.24 9.20
CA ARG A 332 12.22 14.36 8.55
C ARG A 332 13.07 15.42 9.25
N PRO A 333 14.37 15.15 9.50
CA PRO A 333 15.27 16.17 10.05
C PRO A 333 15.54 17.25 9.00
N ASN A 334 15.35 18.51 9.37
CA ASN A 334 15.59 19.69 8.53
C ASN A 334 14.85 19.64 7.17
N PRO A 335 13.49 19.62 7.15
CA PRO A 335 12.73 19.61 5.92
C PRO A 335 13.00 20.87 5.08
N SER A 336 13.13 20.68 3.77
CA SER A 336 13.32 21.75 2.80
C SER A 336 12.11 22.71 2.72
N PRO A 337 12.26 23.93 2.17
CA PRO A 337 11.14 24.84 1.96
C PRO A 337 10.00 24.24 1.12
N GLU A 338 10.32 23.31 0.21
CA GLU A 338 9.33 22.60 -0.61
C GLU A 338 8.53 21.60 0.22
N GLU A 339 9.19 20.79 1.06
CA GLU A 339 8.54 19.90 2.03
C GLU A 339 7.67 20.68 3.02
N VAL A 340 8.18 21.78 3.59
CA VAL A 340 7.44 22.65 4.51
C VAL A 340 6.19 23.24 3.85
N LYS A 341 6.29 23.69 2.59
CA LYS A 341 5.14 24.16 1.81
C LYS A 341 4.11 23.04 1.57
N ALA A 342 4.57 21.85 1.21
CA ALA A 342 3.72 20.68 0.99
C ALA A 342 2.97 20.27 2.27
N ILE A 343 3.67 20.24 3.42
CA ILE A 343 3.11 19.95 4.74
C ILE A 343 2.00 20.95 5.08
N HIS A 344 2.28 22.26 5.00
CA HIS A 344 1.29 23.27 5.37
C HIS A 344 0.05 23.24 4.47
N ALA A 345 0.21 22.98 3.17
CA ALA A 345 -0.88 22.86 2.23
C ALA A 345 -1.78 21.63 2.52
N GLY A 346 -1.18 20.45 2.74
CA GLY A 346 -1.93 19.24 3.05
C GLY A 346 -2.66 19.32 4.40
N VAL A 347 -2.00 19.85 5.44
CA VAL A 347 -2.64 20.08 6.75
C VAL A 347 -3.78 21.10 6.66
N ALA A 348 -3.66 22.14 5.84
CA ALA A 348 -4.75 23.09 5.60
C ALA A 348 -5.94 22.41 4.89
N MET A 349 -5.68 21.57 3.88
CA MET A 349 -6.72 20.85 3.15
C MET A 349 -7.45 19.83 4.04
N LEU A 350 -6.74 19.04 4.87
CA LEU A 350 -7.38 18.13 5.84
C LEU A 350 -8.28 18.90 6.82
N LYS A 351 -7.82 20.05 7.34
CA LYS A 351 -8.64 20.90 8.22
C LYS A 351 -9.88 21.49 7.54
N GLN A 352 -9.84 21.71 6.22
CA GLN A 352 -10.97 22.19 5.43
C GLN A 352 -11.98 21.07 5.12
N LEU A 353 -11.51 19.83 4.92
CA LEU A 353 -12.34 18.68 4.57
C LEU A 353 -12.96 17.94 5.76
N LYS A 354 -12.54 18.23 6.99
CA LYS A 354 -12.95 17.52 8.21
C LYS A 354 -14.47 17.43 8.36
N ILE A 355 -14.95 16.29 8.86
CA ILE A 355 -16.39 16.08 9.14
C ILE A 355 -16.58 16.02 10.65
N ASP A 356 -17.22 17.06 11.21
CA ASP A 356 -17.55 17.15 12.63
C ASP A 356 -18.87 16.42 12.96
N GLY A 357 -18.99 15.88 14.17
CA GLY A 357 -20.26 15.34 14.68
C GLY A 357 -20.65 13.96 14.14
N TYR A 358 -19.70 13.21 13.57
CA TYR A 358 -19.90 11.85 13.07
C TYR A 358 -18.79 10.90 13.52
N VAL A 359 -19.09 9.61 13.59
CA VAL A 359 -18.13 8.53 13.81
C VAL A 359 -18.25 7.48 12.70
N PHE A 360 -17.12 7.03 12.15
CA PHE A 360 -17.06 5.94 11.18
C PHE A 360 -16.59 4.66 11.87
N LYS A 361 -17.55 3.82 12.29
CA LYS A 361 -17.29 2.62 13.10
C LYS A 361 -17.77 1.35 12.41
N ARG A 362 -17.15 0.21 12.74
CA ARG A 362 -17.66 -1.10 12.33
C ARG A 362 -19.00 -1.35 13.02
N VAL A 363 -19.97 -1.84 12.27
CA VAL A 363 -21.26 -2.31 12.78
C VAL A 363 -21.21 -3.84 12.86
N ASP A 364 -21.96 -4.43 13.77
CA ASP A 364 -21.99 -5.89 13.94
C ASP A 364 -22.54 -6.59 12.70
N GLY A 365 -22.02 -7.79 12.42
CA GLY A 365 -22.32 -8.56 11.20
C GLY A 365 -21.45 -8.18 10.00
N ASP A 366 -21.96 -8.47 8.80
CA ASP A 366 -21.25 -8.29 7.53
C ASP A 366 -21.36 -6.86 6.96
N ASP A 367 -22.03 -5.95 7.68
CA ASP A 367 -22.42 -4.60 7.25
C ASP A 367 -21.27 -3.56 7.21
N GLY A 368 -20.03 -4.00 7.42
CA GLY A 368 -18.82 -3.19 7.28
C GLY A 368 -18.70 -2.03 8.28
N ARG A 369 -18.05 -0.93 7.85
CA ARG A 369 -18.03 0.33 8.60
C ARG A 369 -19.13 1.26 8.10
N ARG A 370 -19.82 1.92 9.03
CA ARG A 370 -20.87 2.91 8.71
C ARG A 370 -20.63 4.23 9.43
N LEU A 371 -21.13 5.29 8.81
CA LEU A 371 -21.12 6.64 9.35
C LEU A 371 -22.34 6.84 10.25
N HIS A 372 -22.12 7.24 11.50
CA HIS A 372 -23.17 7.51 12.49
C HIS A 372 -23.01 8.91 13.07
N ALA A 373 -24.11 9.65 13.24
CA ALA A 373 -24.07 10.93 13.94
C ALA A 373 -23.74 10.73 15.43
N GLN A 374 -22.79 11.53 15.93
CA GLN A 374 -22.36 11.57 17.33
C GLN A 374 -21.74 12.96 17.59
N ALA A 375 -22.48 13.84 18.27
CA ALA A 375 -22.14 15.27 18.37
C ALA A 375 -20.73 15.54 18.93
N ASP A 376 -20.32 14.80 19.97
CA ASP A 376 -19.02 14.97 20.64
C ASP A 376 -17.92 14.03 20.08
N ALA A 377 -18.10 13.49 18.86
CA ALA A 377 -17.06 12.70 18.21
C ALA A 377 -15.87 13.59 17.76
N PRO A 378 -14.62 13.10 17.86
CA PRO A 378 -13.50 13.72 17.16
C PRO A 378 -13.77 13.83 15.65
N PRO A 379 -13.27 14.85 14.96
CA PRO A 379 -13.48 15.00 13.52
C PRO A 379 -12.93 13.81 12.72
N LEU A 380 -13.65 13.43 11.67
CA LEU A 380 -13.21 12.49 10.63
C LEU A 380 -12.45 13.22 9.52
#